data_AF-A0A2V7M2L2-F1
#
_entry.id   AF-A0A2V7M2L2-F1
#
_cell.length_a   1.000
_cell.length_b   1.000
_cell.length_c   1.000
_cell.angle_alpha   90.00
_cell.angle_beta   90.00
_cell.angle_gamma   90.00
#
_symmetry.space_group_name_H-M   'P 1'
#
loop_
_entity.id
_entity.type
_entity.pdbx_description
1 polymer ?
#
loop_
_entity_poly.entity_id
_entity_poly.type
_entity_poly.pdbx_seq_one_letter_code
_entity_poly.pdbx_strand_id
1 'polypeptide(L)'
;WPRDTLGHYGDSIVVANAGGLELSIIDVRTGVRRLAWRQDLPDYLIETYKVLLSPLREQIIVFDVSDRPQYVGTVCRVTSGTPNCHADSIFAIYSTTPTLSSTSPFVNRATLRMEKLINTSDTAQLFGHLFWELAGDSTLTSDSRDTLRIELRRGRPYNQQKVILTACTGVTIELATFGLRDSTYVRNSGNFTHAIIGEGGTITTKFARVMGYTTKAPLIHDNPMLAPCATDPNFFGFTSDSGENHLDRGMTPSIDVSDFISNTGVNIHSIATNFNGGTNMVRADSIYFLDEGMKLKGTAPAPLGAFGMDMNYNHAFLAGDPGTPTFGGTGNPNDRIAFSARADGNIDVWDTFFFNQIGTIVVRDPIIGPLRVARNLANTRQWLFGVTPAGLVMIELQVVPNPNPSKPMWGPPLPIK
;
A
#
# COMPACT_ATOMS: atom_id res chain seq x y z
N TRP A 1 -14.19 4.29 6.44
CA TRP A 1 -14.61 2.89 6.56
C TRP A 1 -15.27 2.49 5.24
N PRO A 2 -14.84 1.42 4.57
CA PRO A 2 -15.50 0.95 3.34
C PRO A 2 -16.93 0.46 3.65
N ARG A 3 -17.95 0.96 2.94
CA ARG A 3 -19.31 0.39 2.98
C ARG A 3 -19.53 -0.59 1.83
N ASP A 4 -18.93 -0.30 0.68
CA ASP A 4 -19.01 -1.09 -0.54
C ASP A 4 -17.79 -0.83 -1.44
N THR A 5 -17.74 -1.51 -2.57
CA THR A 5 -16.73 -1.30 -3.62
C THR A 5 -17.19 -0.29 -4.68
N LEU A 6 -18.14 0.58 -4.35
CA LEU A 6 -18.66 1.67 -5.19
C LEU A 6 -18.22 3.05 -4.65
N GLY A 7 -17.40 3.08 -3.60
CA GLY A 7 -16.84 4.29 -3.01
C GLY A 7 -17.78 5.01 -2.04
N HIS A 8 -18.74 4.29 -1.45
CA HIS A 8 -19.49 4.81 -0.30
C HIS A 8 -18.73 4.58 1.00
N TYR A 9 -18.69 5.60 1.85
CA TYR A 9 -18.07 5.53 3.17
C TYR A 9 -19.12 5.16 4.23
N GLY A 10 -18.70 4.35 5.20
CA GLY A 10 -19.36 4.24 6.50
C GLY A 10 -18.88 5.33 7.47
N ASP A 11 -19.49 5.37 8.65
CA ASP A 11 -19.29 6.46 9.62
C ASP A 11 -18.12 6.21 10.58
N SER A 12 -17.08 5.54 10.11
CA SER A 12 -15.89 5.27 10.91
C SER A 12 -14.62 5.56 10.13
N ILE A 13 -13.57 5.93 10.84
CA ILE A 13 -12.22 6.09 10.29
C ILE A 13 -11.25 5.20 11.05
N VAL A 14 -10.22 4.74 10.34
CA VAL A 14 -9.14 3.92 10.90
C VAL A 14 -7.94 4.83 11.03
N VAL A 15 -7.39 4.90 12.23
CA VAL A 15 -6.24 5.74 12.55
C VAL A 15 -5.11 4.84 13.04
N ALA A 16 -3.97 4.92 12.36
CA ALA A 16 -2.72 4.35 12.87
C ALA A 16 -2.31 5.13 14.12
N ASN A 17 -2.30 4.46 15.27
CA ASN A 17 -1.96 5.08 16.54
C ASN A 17 -0.43 5.10 16.66
N ALA A 18 0.23 6.16 16.18
CA ALA A 18 1.69 6.28 16.10
C ALA A 18 2.45 6.17 17.45
N GLY A 19 1.76 5.95 18.57
CA GLY A 19 2.35 5.64 19.88
C GLY A 19 2.05 4.25 20.44
N GLY A 20 1.23 3.42 19.77
CA GLY A 20 0.81 2.09 20.24
C GLY A 20 0.99 0.98 19.21
N LEU A 21 0.60 -0.24 19.56
CA LEU A 21 0.59 -1.44 18.70
C LEU A 21 -0.85 -1.78 18.25
N GLU A 22 -1.65 -0.74 18.01
CA GLU A 22 -3.08 -0.86 17.76
C GLU A 22 -3.53 0.09 16.65
N LEU A 23 -4.64 -0.24 15.99
CA LEU A 23 -5.39 0.72 15.18
C LEU A 23 -6.57 1.24 15.98
N SER A 24 -6.78 2.55 15.97
CA SER A 24 -7.97 3.16 16.57
C SER A 24 -9.07 3.28 15.53
N ILE A 25 -10.24 2.72 15.85
CA ILE A 25 -11.43 2.90 15.02
C ILE A 25 -12.30 3.95 15.67
N ILE A 26 -12.50 5.07 14.96
CA ILE A 26 -13.18 6.25 15.49
C ILE A 26 -14.50 6.39 14.76
N ASP A 27 -15.60 6.46 15.52
CA ASP A 27 -16.91 6.83 15.03
C ASP A 27 -16.93 8.33 14.75
N VAL A 28 -17.24 8.71 13.52
CA VAL A 28 -17.24 10.11 13.05
C VAL A 28 -18.64 10.63 12.74
N ARG A 29 -19.70 9.92 13.15
CA ARG A 29 -21.08 10.43 13.03
C ARG A 29 -21.20 11.79 13.72
N THR A 30 -22.00 12.65 13.11
CA THR A 30 -22.31 13.98 13.64
C THR A 30 -22.81 13.85 15.09
N GLY A 31 -22.14 14.54 16.01
CA GLY A 31 -22.47 14.53 17.44
C GLY A 31 -21.91 13.35 18.27
N VAL A 32 -21.25 12.36 17.66
CA VAL A 32 -20.74 11.17 18.39
C VAL A 32 -19.22 11.18 18.55
N ARG A 33 -18.47 11.59 17.51
CA ARG A 33 -16.99 11.74 17.45
C ARG A 33 -16.23 11.13 18.63
N ARG A 34 -16.10 9.81 18.65
CA ARG A 34 -15.45 9.07 19.75
C ARG A 34 -14.76 7.81 19.27
N LEU A 35 -13.81 7.32 20.06
CA LEU A 35 -13.24 5.98 19.89
C LEU A 35 -14.38 4.94 19.97
N ALA A 36 -14.51 4.12 18.93
CA ALA A 36 -15.46 3.01 18.88
C ALA A 36 -14.84 1.75 19.50
N TRP A 37 -13.66 1.34 19.01
CA TRP A 37 -12.82 0.31 19.63
C TRP A 37 -11.36 0.46 19.18
N ARG A 38 -10.49 -0.34 19.79
CA ARG A 38 -9.09 -0.51 19.39
C ARG A 38 -8.92 -1.90 18.80
N GLN A 39 -8.32 -1.96 17.62
CA GLN A 39 -7.90 -3.22 17.02
C GLN A 39 -6.46 -3.48 17.47
N ASP A 40 -6.30 -4.43 18.37
CA ASP A 40 -4.98 -4.92 18.76
C ASP A 40 -4.33 -5.60 17.55
N LEU A 41 -3.14 -5.13 17.16
CA LEU A 41 -2.37 -5.74 16.08
C LEU A 41 -1.53 -6.89 16.65
N PRO A 42 -1.29 -7.95 15.86
CA PRO A 42 -0.44 -9.03 16.32
C PRO A 42 1.03 -8.66 16.21
N ASP A 43 1.83 -9.30 17.06
CA ASP A 43 3.28 -9.34 16.91
C ASP A 43 3.63 -10.39 15.84
N TYR A 44 4.61 -10.08 15.00
CA TYR A 44 5.11 -11.02 14.00
C TYR A 44 6.52 -11.42 14.35
N LEU A 45 6.75 -12.71 14.32
CA LEU A 45 8.08 -13.29 14.33
C LEU A 45 8.41 -13.74 12.93
N ILE A 46 9.43 -13.08 12.37
CA ILE A 46 10.05 -13.52 11.14
C ILE A 46 11.11 -14.52 11.54
N GLU A 47 11.02 -15.72 11.00
CA GLU A 47 11.89 -16.81 11.41
C GLU A 47 12.57 -17.41 10.20
N THR A 48 13.82 -17.82 10.41
CA THR A 48 14.49 -18.67 9.43
C THR A 48 14.60 -20.09 9.95
N TYR A 49 14.41 -21.05 9.05
CA TYR A 49 14.31 -22.46 9.39
C TYR A 49 15.38 -23.27 8.65
N LYS A 50 16.27 -23.91 9.41
CA LYS A 50 17.28 -24.83 8.89
C LYS A 50 17.19 -26.19 9.56
N VAL A 51 17.58 -27.22 8.83
CA VAL A 51 17.84 -28.55 9.40
C VAL A 51 19.34 -28.76 9.45
N LEU A 52 19.88 -28.86 10.67
CA LEU A 52 21.26 -29.26 10.92
C LEU A 52 21.33 -30.78 10.85
N LEU A 53 22.38 -31.33 10.26
CA LEU A 53 22.54 -32.78 10.08
C LEU A 53 23.42 -33.45 11.15
N SER A 54 24.18 -32.65 11.89
CA SER A 54 25.17 -33.12 12.87
C SER A 54 25.18 -32.26 14.14
N PRO A 55 24.35 -32.55 15.15
CA PRO A 55 23.30 -33.59 15.17
C PRO A 55 22.09 -33.23 14.30
N LEU A 56 21.29 -34.23 13.91
CA LEU A 56 20.02 -34.00 13.21
C LEU A 56 19.05 -33.22 14.10
N ARG A 57 18.82 -31.95 13.80
CA ARG A 57 17.90 -31.08 14.56
C ARG A 57 17.47 -29.87 13.75
N GLU A 58 16.35 -29.31 14.17
CA GLU A 58 15.86 -28.03 13.67
C GLU A 58 16.65 -26.88 14.31
N GLN A 59 16.96 -25.87 13.51
CA GLN A 59 17.46 -24.60 13.95
C GLN A 59 16.52 -23.51 13.45
N ILE A 60 15.83 -22.87 14.38
CA ILE A 60 14.97 -21.72 14.11
C ILE A 60 15.65 -20.46 14.66
N ILE A 61 15.90 -19.50 13.79
CA ILE A 61 16.40 -18.17 14.19
C ILE A 61 15.23 -17.21 14.15
N VAL A 62 14.96 -16.54 15.27
CA VAL A 62 13.79 -15.68 15.45
C VAL A 62 14.17 -14.21 15.39
N PHE A 63 13.43 -13.45 14.59
CA PHE A 63 13.48 -12.00 14.50
C PHE A 63 12.12 -11.42 14.87
N ASP A 64 12.04 -10.78 16.03
CA ASP A 64 10.82 -10.12 16.50
C ASP A 64 10.68 -8.75 15.85
N VAL A 65 9.57 -8.55 15.14
CA VAL A 65 9.20 -7.27 14.55
C VAL A 65 7.90 -6.76 15.19
N SER A 66 7.98 -6.33 16.45
CA SER A 66 6.88 -5.67 17.18
C SER A 66 6.74 -4.18 16.81
N ASP A 67 6.68 -3.90 15.51
CA ASP A 67 6.69 -2.54 14.99
C ASP A 67 5.32 -1.83 15.07
N ARG A 68 5.36 -0.51 15.16
CA ARG A 68 4.15 0.33 15.31
C ARG A 68 3.54 0.66 13.96
N PRO A 69 2.20 0.63 13.79
CA PRO A 69 1.57 1.05 12.54
C PRO A 69 1.82 2.54 12.28
N GLN A 70 2.15 2.90 11.03
CA GLN A 70 2.48 4.28 10.64
C GLN A 70 1.50 4.83 9.60
N TYR A 71 1.45 4.23 8.41
CA TYR A 71 0.51 4.61 7.35
C TYR A 71 -0.47 3.48 7.10
N VAL A 72 -1.74 3.82 6.91
CA VAL A 72 -2.83 2.84 6.76
C VAL A 72 -3.73 3.21 5.59
N GLY A 73 -4.08 2.20 4.79
CA GLY A 73 -5.17 2.22 3.83
C GLY A 73 -6.18 1.13 4.18
N THR A 74 -7.45 1.33 3.83
CA THR A 74 -8.49 0.31 4.01
C THR A 74 -8.96 -0.22 2.67
N VAL A 75 -9.09 -1.52 2.56
CA VAL A 75 -9.65 -2.22 1.41
C VAL A 75 -10.80 -3.12 1.84
N CYS A 76 -11.63 -3.51 0.88
CA CYS A 76 -12.74 -4.40 1.12
C CYS A 76 -12.81 -5.47 0.04
N ARG A 77 -12.98 -6.72 0.47
CA ARG A 77 -13.18 -7.88 -0.40
C ARG A 77 -14.67 -8.23 -0.36
N VAL A 78 -15.36 -8.25 -1.50
CA VAL A 78 -16.79 -8.58 -1.53
C VAL A 78 -17.00 -10.06 -1.78
N THR A 79 -18.09 -10.62 -1.24
CA THR A 79 -18.55 -11.94 -1.64
C THR A 79 -19.17 -11.85 -3.03
N SER A 80 -19.00 -12.91 -3.85
CA SER A 80 -19.45 -12.94 -5.25
C SER A 80 -20.90 -12.46 -5.39
N GLY A 81 -21.13 -11.51 -6.31
CA GLY A 81 -22.47 -11.04 -6.68
C GLY A 81 -22.99 -9.82 -5.91
N THR A 82 -22.29 -9.29 -4.91
CA THR A 82 -22.69 -8.07 -4.20
C THR A 82 -21.57 -7.04 -4.13
N PRO A 83 -21.84 -5.73 -4.32
CA PRO A 83 -20.82 -4.70 -4.13
C PRO A 83 -20.61 -4.33 -2.65
N ASN A 84 -21.52 -4.75 -1.76
CA ASN A 84 -21.48 -4.37 -0.35
C ASN A 84 -20.35 -5.07 0.39
N CYS A 85 -19.63 -4.31 1.20
CA CYS A 85 -18.65 -4.85 2.11
C CYS A 85 -19.35 -5.55 3.26
N HIS A 86 -18.97 -6.79 3.51
CA HIS A 86 -19.31 -7.43 4.78
C HIS A 86 -18.42 -6.83 5.87
N ALA A 87 -18.90 -6.75 7.11
CA ALA A 87 -18.07 -6.26 8.22
C ALA A 87 -16.77 -7.08 8.35
N ASP A 88 -16.87 -8.39 8.09
CA ASP A 88 -15.77 -9.35 8.14
C ASP A 88 -14.86 -9.35 6.90
N SER A 89 -15.05 -8.40 5.99
CA SER A 89 -14.31 -8.33 4.73
C SER A 89 -13.56 -7.02 4.53
N ILE A 90 -13.44 -6.24 5.60
CA ILE A 90 -12.70 -4.99 5.64
C ILE A 90 -11.31 -5.26 6.22
N PHE A 91 -10.29 -4.88 5.46
CA PHE A 91 -8.90 -5.10 5.81
C PHE A 91 -8.17 -3.75 5.86
N ALA A 92 -7.36 -3.55 6.89
CA ALA A 92 -6.34 -2.52 6.93
C ALA A 92 -5.07 -3.09 6.29
N ILE A 93 -4.53 -2.38 5.30
CA ILE A 93 -3.16 -2.56 4.84
C ILE A 93 -2.36 -1.43 5.45
N TYR A 94 -1.28 -1.76 6.14
CA TYR A 94 -0.51 -0.76 6.85
C TYR A 94 0.99 -1.07 6.84
N SER A 95 1.77 0.00 6.80
CA SER A 95 3.20 -0.04 7.03
C SER A 95 3.50 0.17 8.50
N THR A 96 4.71 -0.19 8.89
CA THR A 96 5.19 0.01 10.26
C THR A 96 6.36 0.99 10.33
N THR A 97 6.51 1.67 11.47
CA THR A 97 7.74 2.35 11.82
C THR A 97 8.68 1.32 12.47
N PRO A 98 9.91 1.13 11.95
CA PRO A 98 10.86 0.18 12.50
C PRO A 98 11.10 0.39 13.99
N THR A 99 11.20 -0.71 14.72
CA THR A 99 11.69 -0.68 16.09
C THR A 99 13.21 -0.47 16.11
N LEU A 100 13.69 0.57 16.80
CA LEU A 100 15.13 0.90 16.84
C LEU A 100 16.00 -0.22 17.43
N SER A 101 15.42 -1.06 18.30
CA SER A 101 16.10 -2.19 18.93
C SER A 101 16.03 -3.49 18.11
N SER A 102 15.47 -3.46 16.88
CA SER A 102 15.43 -4.64 16.02
C SER A 102 16.84 -5.17 15.76
N THR A 103 16.98 -6.49 15.72
CA THR A 103 18.27 -7.14 15.47
C THR A 103 18.60 -7.12 13.98
N SER A 104 19.89 -7.19 13.64
CA SER A 104 20.34 -7.37 12.25
C SER A 104 19.70 -8.65 11.67
N PRO A 105 19.15 -8.64 10.45
CA PRO A 105 19.26 -7.60 9.40
C PRO A 105 18.11 -6.56 9.37
N PHE A 106 17.20 -6.58 10.36
CA PHE A 106 15.98 -5.77 10.41
C PHE A 106 16.15 -4.37 11.03
N VAL A 107 17.38 -3.98 11.36
CA VAL A 107 17.68 -2.64 11.87
C VAL A 107 17.17 -1.59 10.88
N ASN A 108 16.32 -0.67 11.36
CA ASN A 108 15.70 0.39 10.57
C ASN A 108 14.89 -0.13 9.36
N ARG A 109 14.27 -1.31 9.49
CA ARG A 109 13.38 -1.87 8.48
C ARG A 109 11.93 -1.88 8.94
N ALA A 110 11.08 -1.28 8.12
CA ALA A 110 9.64 -1.35 8.23
C ALA A 110 9.13 -2.68 7.66
N THR A 111 7.91 -3.02 8.02
CA THR A 111 7.18 -4.15 7.43
C THR A 111 5.88 -3.66 6.83
N LEU A 112 5.35 -4.42 5.87
CA LEU A 112 4.01 -4.23 5.33
C LEU A 112 3.14 -5.36 5.84
N ARG A 113 1.95 -5.02 6.33
CA ARG A 113 1.03 -5.95 6.98
C ARG A 113 -0.40 -5.73 6.53
N MET A 114 -1.22 -6.76 6.72
CA MET A 114 -2.66 -6.70 6.58
C MET A 114 -3.31 -7.20 7.86
N GLU A 115 -4.38 -6.54 8.29
CA GLU A 115 -5.20 -6.94 9.43
C GLU A 115 -6.68 -6.86 9.03
N LYS A 116 -7.46 -7.90 9.33
CA LYS A 116 -8.92 -7.85 9.23
C LYS A 116 -9.48 -7.03 10.39
N LEU A 117 -10.26 -6.00 10.08
CA LEU A 117 -10.81 -5.10 11.08
C LEU A 117 -12.15 -5.63 11.59
N ILE A 118 -12.15 -6.20 12.79
CA ILE A 118 -13.35 -6.80 13.39
C ILE A 118 -13.30 -6.66 14.91
N ASN A 119 -14.41 -6.19 15.50
CA ASN A 119 -14.54 -6.09 16.95
C ASN A 119 -15.05 -7.41 17.53
N THR A 120 -14.16 -8.36 17.74
CA THR A 120 -14.47 -9.70 18.26
C THR A 120 -13.38 -10.18 19.19
N SER A 121 -13.75 -11.03 20.15
CA SER A 121 -12.81 -11.83 20.94
C SER A 121 -12.64 -13.24 20.38
N ASP A 122 -13.40 -13.61 19.35
CA ASP A 122 -13.29 -14.92 18.69
C ASP A 122 -12.04 -14.96 17.81
N THR A 123 -11.03 -15.70 18.27
CA THR A 123 -9.74 -15.84 17.59
C THR A 123 -9.83 -16.54 16.24
N ALA A 124 -10.93 -17.26 15.96
CA ALA A 124 -11.16 -17.88 14.65
C ALA A 124 -11.58 -16.86 13.58
N GLN A 125 -12.05 -15.67 13.98
CA GLN A 125 -12.47 -14.61 13.06
C GLN A 125 -11.36 -13.58 12.78
N LEU A 126 -10.32 -13.57 13.62
CA LEU A 126 -9.16 -12.70 13.48
C LEU A 126 -8.29 -13.17 12.32
N PHE A 127 -7.75 -12.22 11.57
CA PHE A 127 -6.84 -12.48 10.48
C PHE A 127 -5.76 -11.41 10.47
N GLY A 128 -4.51 -11.86 10.38
CA GLY A 128 -3.35 -11.02 10.15
C GLY A 128 -2.44 -11.68 9.12
N HIS A 129 -1.81 -10.85 8.28
CA HIS A 129 -0.87 -11.29 7.28
C HIS A 129 0.33 -10.34 7.23
N LEU A 130 1.51 -10.91 7.05
CA LEU A 130 2.76 -10.18 6.81
C LEU A 130 3.16 -10.40 5.34
N PHE A 131 3.39 -9.30 4.62
CA PHE A 131 3.84 -9.38 3.23
C PHE A 131 5.34 -9.63 3.17
N TRP A 132 5.73 -10.50 2.25
CA TRP A 132 7.11 -10.93 2.04
C TRP A 132 7.40 -11.07 0.55
N GLU A 133 8.69 -11.13 0.20
CA GLU A 133 9.18 -11.20 -1.17
C GLU A 133 10.03 -12.47 -1.35
N LEU A 134 9.85 -13.17 -2.47
CA LEU A 134 10.66 -14.33 -2.83
C LEU A 134 12.08 -13.91 -3.19
N ALA A 135 13.08 -14.69 -2.77
CA ALA A 135 14.40 -14.58 -3.37
C ALA A 135 14.35 -15.05 -4.84
N GLY A 136 14.96 -14.29 -5.76
CA GLY A 136 15.09 -14.72 -7.16
C GLY A 136 15.95 -15.98 -7.32
N ASP A 137 15.81 -16.74 -8.41
CA ASP A 137 16.56 -17.98 -8.63
C ASP A 137 18.07 -17.73 -8.76
N SER A 138 18.81 -18.04 -7.70
CA SER A 138 20.25 -18.27 -7.77
C SER A 138 20.55 -19.43 -6.84
N THR A 139 21.56 -20.22 -7.21
CA THR A 139 21.95 -21.46 -6.54
C THR A 139 21.91 -21.34 -5.01
N LEU A 140 21.39 -22.38 -4.34
CA LEU A 140 21.23 -22.54 -2.87
C LEU A 140 22.54 -22.46 -2.06
N THR A 141 23.62 -21.98 -2.66
CA THR A 141 24.97 -21.85 -2.09
C THR A 141 25.23 -20.48 -1.45
N SER A 142 24.26 -19.58 -1.44
CA SER A 142 24.39 -18.28 -0.75
C SER A 142 23.95 -18.38 0.71
N ASP A 143 24.85 -18.07 1.64
CA ASP A 143 24.57 -18.01 3.08
C ASP A 143 23.59 -16.88 3.47
N SER A 144 23.25 -16.01 2.53
CA SER A 144 22.35 -14.86 2.71
C SER A 144 20.85 -15.22 2.63
N ARG A 145 20.55 -16.43 2.14
CA ARG A 145 19.18 -16.91 1.92
C ARG A 145 18.83 -18.03 2.85
N ASP A 146 17.56 -18.06 3.24
CA ASP A 146 17.05 -19.07 4.17
C ASP A 146 15.58 -19.36 3.91
N THR A 147 15.10 -20.50 4.43
CA THR A 147 13.69 -20.84 4.40
C THR A 147 12.93 -19.97 5.40
N LEU A 148 11.92 -19.26 4.91
CA LEU A 148 11.08 -18.37 5.71
C LEU A 148 10.01 -19.17 6.45
N ARG A 149 9.87 -18.88 7.74
CA ARG A 149 8.74 -19.22 8.57
C ARG A 149 8.19 -17.94 9.19
N ILE A 150 6.87 -17.78 9.26
CA ILE A 150 6.25 -16.63 9.89
C ILE A 150 5.28 -17.11 10.95
N GLU A 151 5.51 -16.62 12.17
CA GLU A 151 4.63 -16.83 13.30
C GLU A 151 3.98 -15.51 13.70
N LEU A 152 2.68 -15.59 13.97
CA LEU A 152 1.83 -14.52 14.44
C LEU A 152 1.49 -14.79 15.92
N ARG A 153 1.67 -13.78 16.77
CA ARG A 153 1.33 -13.84 18.19
C ARG A 153 0.35 -12.75 18.58
N ARG A 154 -0.63 -13.11 19.41
CA ARG A 154 -1.54 -12.18 20.07
C ARG A 154 -1.55 -12.46 21.57
N GLY A 155 -1.25 -11.43 22.35
CA GLY A 155 -1.34 -11.49 23.81
C GLY A 155 -2.77 -11.70 24.31
N ARG A 156 -2.94 -11.77 25.63
CA ARG A 156 -4.28 -11.73 26.25
C ARG A 156 -5.01 -10.43 25.82
N PRO A 157 -6.32 -10.47 25.56
CA PRO A 157 -7.26 -11.55 25.88
C PRO A 157 -7.29 -12.71 24.89
N TYR A 158 -6.69 -12.57 23.71
CA TYR A 158 -6.71 -13.59 22.64
C TYR A 158 -5.87 -14.82 22.96
N ASN A 159 -4.67 -14.61 23.52
CA ASN A 159 -3.71 -15.65 23.90
C ASN A 159 -3.52 -16.70 22.78
N GLN A 160 -3.24 -16.21 21.57
CA GLN A 160 -3.17 -17.00 20.35
C GLN A 160 -1.77 -16.93 19.75
N GLN A 161 -1.28 -18.07 19.29
CA GLN A 161 -0.06 -18.20 18.48
C GLN A 161 -0.40 -19.01 17.23
N LYS A 162 0.03 -18.56 16.07
CA LYS A 162 -0.35 -19.15 14.79
C LYS A 162 0.80 -19.06 13.78
N VAL A 163 1.19 -20.18 13.20
CA VAL A 163 2.16 -20.23 12.09
C VAL A 163 1.41 -19.99 10.79
N ILE A 164 1.54 -18.78 10.24
CA ILE A 164 0.80 -18.36 9.04
C ILE A 164 1.57 -18.65 7.74
N LEU A 165 2.87 -18.90 7.86
CA LEU A 165 3.71 -19.44 6.80
C LEU A 165 4.63 -20.50 7.42
N THR A 166 4.36 -21.76 7.12
CA THR A 166 5.21 -22.89 7.54
C THR A 166 6.41 -23.08 6.63
N ALA A 167 7.53 -23.54 7.21
CA ALA A 167 8.73 -23.92 6.49
C ALA A 167 8.47 -25.05 5.47
N CYS A 168 7.40 -25.83 5.66
CA CYS A 168 6.94 -26.85 4.70
C CYS A 168 6.66 -26.32 3.30
N THR A 169 6.37 -25.02 3.17
CA THR A 169 6.14 -24.40 1.86
C THR A 169 7.42 -24.22 1.06
N GLY A 170 8.59 -24.27 1.71
CA GLY A 170 9.89 -24.10 1.07
C GLY A 170 10.13 -22.69 0.52
N VAL A 171 9.39 -21.69 1.00
CA VAL A 171 9.58 -20.29 0.61
C VAL A 171 10.96 -19.82 1.06
N THR A 172 11.76 -19.33 0.11
CA THR A 172 13.09 -18.78 0.38
C THR A 172 13.10 -17.27 0.20
N ILE A 173 13.81 -16.60 1.09
CA ILE A 173 13.98 -15.14 1.09
C ILE A 173 15.45 -14.75 1.10
N GLU A 174 15.72 -13.51 0.70
CA GLU A 174 17.00 -12.85 0.90
C GLU A 174 16.91 -11.98 2.16
N LEU A 175 17.54 -12.43 3.25
CA LEU A 175 17.42 -11.76 4.55
C LEU A 175 18.01 -10.35 4.53
N ALA A 176 19.04 -10.11 3.71
CA ALA A 176 19.69 -8.82 3.61
C ALA A 176 18.81 -7.75 2.91
N THR A 177 17.79 -8.14 2.16
CA THR A 177 16.87 -7.21 1.46
C THR A 177 15.44 -7.28 1.98
N PHE A 178 15.12 -8.23 2.86
CA PHE A 178 13.80 -8.37 3.46
C PHE A 178 13.37 -7.11 4.23
N GLY A 179 12.08 -6.79 4.18
CA GLY A 179 11.50 -5.60 4.81
C GLY A 179 11.67 -4.34 3.96
N LEU A 180 10.91 -3.30 4.31
CA LEU A 180 10.94 -1.99 3.69
C LEU A 180 11.81 -1.03 4.51
N ARG A 181 12.19 0.11 3.97
CA ARG A 181 12.91 1.16 4.72
C ARG A 181 11.95 1.97 5.61
N ASP A 182 12.55 2.75 6.50
CA ASP A 182 11.90 3.44 7.63
C ASP A 182 10.56 4.11 7.32
N SER A 183 10.49 4.95 6.28
CA SER A 183 9.22 5.62 5.92
C SER A 183 8.54 4.90 4.76
N THR A 184 7.50 4.12 5.02
CA THR A 184 6.73 3.48 3.94
C THR A 184 5.31 4.04 3.89
N TYR A 185 4.94 4.68 2.79
CA TYR A 185 3.61 5.24 2.60
C TYR A 185 2.61 4.17 2.15
N VAL A 186 1.35 4.30 2.59
CA VAL A 186 0.23 3.45 2.16
C VAL A 186 -1.00 4.31 1.83
N ARG A 187 -1.69 3.99 0.73
CA ARG A 187 -2.90 4.72 0.30
C ARG A 187 -3.87 3.77 -0.41
N ASN A 188 -5.14 3.76 -0.02
CA ASN A 188 -6.19 3.00 -0.72
C ASN A 188 -6.87 3.80 -1.84
N SER A 189 -7.46 3.09 -2.80
CA SER A 189 -8.32 3.67 -3.85
C SER A 189 -9.66 4.13 -3.28
N GLY A 190 -10.33 5.02 -4.00
CA GLY A 190 -11.64 5.57 -3.60
C GLY A 190 -12.75 4.54 -3.48
N ASN A 191 -12.71 3.48 -4.30
CA ASN A 191 -13.64 2.36 -4.27
C ASN A 191 -13.19 1.18 -3.39
N PHE A 192 -12.10 1.35 -2.62
CA PHE A 192 -11.58 0.37 -1.66
C PHE A 192 -11.20 -1.01 -2.22
N THR A 193 -10.96 -1.11 -3.53
CA THR A 193 -10.51 -2.36 -4.15
C THR A 193 -9.00 -2.43 -4.34
N HIS A 194 -8.29 -1.31 -4.18
CA HIS A 194 -6.84 -1.26 -4.38
C HIS A 194 -6.15 -0.48 -3.27
N ALA A 195 -4.85 -0.70 -3.16
CA ALA A 195 -3.94 0.17 -2.43
C ALA A 195 -2.62 0.31 -3.18
N ILE A 196 -1.91 1.41 -2.92
CA ILE A 196 -0.54 1.65 -3.36
C ILE A 196 0.35 1.83 -2.14
N ILE A 197 1.55 1.28 -2.25
CA ILE A 197 2.59 1.30 -1.22
C ILE A 197 3.86 1.86 -1.85
N GLY A 198 4.53 2.79 -1.17
CA GLY A 198 5.77 3.41 -1.63
C GLY A 198 6.79 3.51 -0.50
N GLU A 199 7.96 2.93 -0.72
CA GLU A 199 9.09 2.97 0.21
C GLU A 199 9.87 4.29 0.06
N GLY A 200 9.90 5.08 1.13
CA GLY A 200 10.66 6.32 1.26
C GLY A 200 11.63 6.31 2.46
N GLY A 201 12.16 7.49 2.80
CA GLY A 201 13.10 7.69 3.92
C GLY A 201 14.49 8.13 3.48
N THR A 202 15.44 8.24 4.42
CA THR A 202 16.85 8.56 4.14
C THR A 202 17.58 7.33 3.59
N ILE A 203 17.70 7.24 2.28
CA ILE A 203 18.35 6.13 1.57
C ILE A 203 19.88 6.10 1.75
N THR A 204 20.41 4.90 1.93
CA THR A 204 21.81 4.55 1.64
C THR A 204 21.93 3.32 0.73
N THR A 205 20.79 2.72 0.33
CA THR A 205 20.74 1.57 -0.60
C THR A 205 20.26 1.95 -1.99
N LYS A 206 20.53 1.07 -2.96
CA LYS A 206 20.48 1.38 -4.39
C LYS A 206 19.07 1.76 -4.93
N PHE A 207 17.95 1.29 -4.34
CA PHE A 207 16.60 1.50 -4.89
C PHE A 207 15.49 1.66 -3.83
N ALA A 208 14.50 2.50 -4.13
CA ALA A 208 13.22 2.61 -3.42
C ALA A 208 12.14 1.85 -4.20
N ARG A 209 11.24 1.13 -3.52
CA ARG A 209 10.22 0.29 -4.17
C ARG A 209 8.82 0.89 -4.15
N VAL A 210 8.07 0.63 -5.21
CA VAL A 210 6.63 0.88 -5.31
C VAL A 210 5.91 -0.43 -5.56
N MET A 211 4.80 -0.64 -4.87
CA MET A 211 3.97 -1.83 -5.03
C MET A 211 2.49 -1.45 -5.06
N GLY A 212 1.71 -2.17 -5.85
CA GLY A 212 0.25 -2.11 -5.86
C GLY A 212 -0.36 -3.32 -5.18
N TYR A 213 -1.56 -3.15 -4.64
CA TYR A 213 -2.40 -4.20 -4.09
C TYR A 213 -3.78 -4.15 -4.75
N THR A 214 -4.36 -5.31 -5.06
CA THR A 214 -5.74 -5.45 -5.54
C THR A 214 -6.53 -6.52 -4.78
N THR A 215 -7.80 -6.23 -4.47
CA THR A 215 -8.73 -7.20 -3.88
C THR A 215 -9.32 -8.17 -4.90
N LYS A 216 -9.08 -7.94 -6.20
CA LYS A 216 -9.55 -8.81 -7.30
C LYS A 216 -8.86 -10.16 -7.30
N ALA A 217 -7.62 -10.22 -6.81
CA ALA A 217 -6.86 -11.45 -6.75
C ALA A 217 -7.21 -12.26 -5.49
N PRO A 218 -7.13 -13.60 -5.54
CA PRO A 218 -7.39 -14.45 -4.39
C PRO A 218 -6.47 -14.15 -3.20
N LEU A 219 -7.06 -14.11 -2.01
CA LEU A 219 -6.37 -14.25 -0.73
C LEU A 219 -6.71 -15.63 -0.18
N ILE A 220 -5.70 -16.48 -0.04
CA ILE A 220 -5.83 -17.83 0.51
C ILE A 220 -5.29 -17.77 1.93
N HIS A 221 -6.15 -18.00 2.91
CA HIS A 221 -5.80 -18.02 4.33
C HIS A 221 -6.59 -19.10 5.06
N ASP A 222 -6.22 -19.40 6.31
CA ASP A 222 -6.85 -20.46 7.12
C ASP A 222 -6.87 -21.82 6.40
N ASN A 223 -5.82 -22.08 5.61
CA ASN A 223 -5.60 -23.31 4.88
C ASN A 223 -4.50 -24.13 5.57
N PRO A 224 -4.84 -24.90 6.61
CA PRO A 224 -3.86 -25.69 7.34
C PRO A 224 -3.29 -26.79 6.44
N MET A 225 -1.99 -27.04 6.58
CA MET A 225 -1.42 -28.26 6.04
C MET A 225 -2.02 -29.45 6.82
N LEU A 226 -2.56 -30.43 6.09
CA LEU A 226 -3.34 -31.55 6.66
C LEU A 226 -2.53 -32.47 7.59
N ALA A 227 -1.20 -32.42 7.53
CA ALA A 227 -0.28 -33.09 8.44
C ALA A 227 1.03 -32.29 8.54
N PRO A 228 1.77 -32.42 9.66
CA PRO A 228 3.17 -31.94 9.71
C PRO A 228 3.96 -32.51 8.54
N CYS A 229 4.76 -31.69 7.88
CA CYS A 229 5.65 -32.18 6.83
C CYS A 229 6.98 -32.59 7.45
N ALA A 230 7.58 -33.68 6.98
CA ALA A 230 8.96 -33.98 7.32
C ALA A 230 9.87 -32.96 6.63
N THR A 231 10.79 -32.37 7.39
CA THR A 231 11.76 -31.36 6.90
C THR A 231 13.18 -31.92 6.81
N ASP A 232 13.42 -33.12 7.34
CA ASP A 232 14.72 -33.78 7.23
C ASP A 232 14.99 -34.25 5.78
N PRO A 233 16.26 -34.32 5.33
CA PRO A 233 16.59 -34.62 3.93
C PRO A 233 16.07 -35.96 3.41
N ASN A 234 15.77 -36.91 4.30
CA ASN A 234 15.28 -38.23 3.94
C ASN A 234 13.77 -38.38 4.20
N PHE A 235 13.11 -37.31 4.63
CA PHE A 235 11.67 -37.25 4.93
C PHE A 235 11.20 -38.34 5.90
N PHE A 236 12.05 -38.74 6.84
CA PHE A 236 11.71 -39.75 7.86
C PHE A 236 10.85 -39.19 9.00
N GLY A 237 10.72 -37.86 9.12
CA GLY A 237 9.91 -37.19 10.13
C GLY A 237 10.63 -37.01 11.47
N PHE A 238 11.98 -37.03 11.49
CA PHE A 238 12.76 -36.71 12.69
C PHE A 238 12.76 -35.22 13.01
N THR A 239 12.63 -34.40 11.96
CA THR A 239 12.32 -32.98 12.05
C THR A 239 11.06 -32.74 11.22
N SER A 240 10.16 -31.90 11.72
CA SER A 240 8.89 -31.59 11.08
C SER A 240 8.39 -30.21 11.46
N ASP A 241 7.81 -29.50 10.50
CA ASP A 241 7.09 -28.26 10.78
C ASP A 241 5.60 -28.42 10.46
N SER A 242 4.78 -27.54 11.02
CA SER A 242 3.34 -27.51 10.78
C SER A 242 2.79 -26.09 10.86
N GLY A 243 1.66 -25.85 10.21
CA GLY A 243 1.04 -24.55 10.17
C GLY A 243 0.21 -24.35 8.92
N GLU A 244 0.08 -23.09 8.52
CA GLU A 244 -0.69 -22.67 7.36
C GLU A 244 0.20 -22.11 6.26
N ASN A 245 -0.38 -21.94 5.08
CA ASN A 245 0.24 -21.29 3.94
C ASN A 245 -0.63 -20.14 3.47
N HIS A 246 -0.52 -18.99 4.15
CA HIS A 246 -1.22 -17.78 3.74
C HIS A 246 -0.59 -17.22 2.47
N LEU A 247 -1.38 -17.14 1.40
CA LEU A 247 -0.96 -16.63 0.10
C LEU A 247 -1.85 -15.48 -0.32
N ASP A 248 -1.29 -14.29 -0.47
CA ASP A 248 -1.96 -13.15 -1.08
C ASP A 248 -1.44 -12.94 -2.52
N ARG A 249 -2.31 -13.14 -3.50
CA ARG A 249 -1.99 -12.91 -4.92
C ARG A 249 -2.32 -11.49 -5.40
N GLY A 250 -2.74 -10.62 -4.50
CA GLY A 250 -3.15 -9.23 -4.78
C GLY A 250 -2.00 -8.26 -4.94
N MET A 251 -0.80 -8.62 -4.47
CA MET A 251 0.38 -7.77 -4.62
C MET A 251 0.97 -7.84 -6.02
N THR A 252 1.28 -6.68 -6.60
CA THR A 252 2.15 -6.62 -7.78
C THR A 252 3.59 -6.96 -7.39
N PRO A 253 4.44 -7.40 -8.33
CA PRO A 253 5.88 -7.31 -8.13
C PRO A 253 6.27 -5.89 -7.71
N SER A 254 7.27 -5.75 -6.84
CA SER A 254 7.85 -4.44 -6.56
C SER A 254 8.56 -3.92 -7.80
N ILE A 255 8.39 -2.64 -8.08
CA ILE A 255 9.16 -1.95 -9.11
C ILE A 255 10.07 -0.96 -8.43
N ASP A 256 11.34 -1.00 -8.81
CA ASP A 256 12.34 -0.06 -8.33
C ASP A 256 12.14 1.30 -9.00
N VAL A 257 12.28 2.38 -8.24
CA VAL A 257 12.17 3.75 -8.79
C VAL A 257 13.18 4.01 -9.92
N SER A 258 14.33 3.32 -9.93
CA SER A 258 15.29 3.35 -11.04
C SER A 258 14.76 2.76 -12.34
N ASP A 259 13.73 1.93 -12.28
CA ASP A 259 13.12 1.35 -13.47
C ASP A 259 12.15 2.35 -14.14
N PHE A 260 11.87 3.49 -13.48
CA PHE A 260 11.07 4.57 -14.07
C PHE A 260 11.91 5.50 -14.97
N ILE A 261 13.16 5.79 -14.59
CA ILE A 261 14.16 6.53 -15.39
C ILE A 261 15.56 6.14 -14.92
N SER A 262 16.60 6.32 -15.75
CA SER A 262 18.01 5.92 -15.55
C SER A 262 18.72 6.40 -14.26
N ASN A 263 18.03 7.02 -13.29
CA ASN A 263 18.64 7.53 -12.07
C ASN A 263 18.40 6.60 -10.87
N THR A 264 19.47 5.97 -10.40
CA THR A 264 19.46 5.05 -9.26
C THR A 264 19.59 5.84 -7.96
N GLY A 265 18.60 5.80 -7.07
CA GLY A 265 18.69 6.39 -5.73
C GLY A 265 17.83 7.63 -5.49
N VAL A 266 16.59 7.65 -5.97
CA VAL A 266 15.63 8.72 -5.65
C VAL A 266 14.65 8.27 -4.57
N ASN A 267 14.41 9.14 -3.58
CA ASN A 267 13.46 8.90 -2.49
C ASN A 267 12.01 9.09 -2.95
N ILE A 268 11.12 8.21 -2.49
CA ILE A 268 9.69 8.45 -2.57
C ILE A 268 9.30 9.43 -1.47
N HIS A 269 8.56 10.47 -1.85
CA HIS A 269 8.06 11.50 -0.95
C HIS A 269 6.54 11.50 -0.83
N SER A 270 5.82 10.98 -1.84
CA SER A 270 4.37 10.85 -1.79
C SER A 270 3.86 9.83 -2.79
N ILE A 271 2.70 9.25 -2.49
CA ILE A 271 1.97 8.34 -3.37
C ILE A 271 0.50 8.74 -3.44
N ALA A 272 -0.12 8.49 -4.58
CA ALA A 272 -1.55 8.63 -4.79
C ALA A 272 -2.07 7.51 -5.69
N THR A 273 -3.33 7.14 -5.49
CA THR A 273 -4.06 6.22 -6.37
C THR A 273 -5.44 6.81 -6.62
N ASN A 274 -5.97 6.57 -7.81
CA ASN A 274 -7.24 7.14 -8.22
C ASN A 274 -8.44 6.39 -7.57
N PHE A 275 -9.66 6.71 -8.01
CA PHE A 275 -10.87 6.11 -7.47
C PHE A 275 -10.92 4.57 -7.63
N ASN A 276 -10.45 4.02 -8.75
CA ASN A 276 -10.59 2.59 -9.08
C ASN A 276 -9.29 1.78 -9.03
N GLY A 277 -8.15 2.38 -8.66
CA GLY A 277 -6.83 1.75 -8.62
C GLY A 277 -6.10 1.68 -9.97
N GLY A 278 -6.72 2.17 -11.05
CA GLY A 278 -6.20 2.02 -12.41
C GLY A 278 -5.17 3.06 -12.85
N THR A 279 -5.08 4.16 -12.12
CA THR A 279 -4.00 5.16 -12.25
C THR A 279 -3.39 5.38 -10.88
N ASN A 280 -2.07 5.32 -10.85
CA ASN A 280 -1.25 5.40 -9.66
C ASN A 280 -0.18 6.48 -9.89
N MET A 281 0.19 7.20 -8.85
CA MET A 281 1.19 8.25 -8.93
C MET A 281 2.21 8.11 -7.81
N VAL A 282 3.46 8.35 -8.16
CA VAL A 282 4.59 8.37 -7.22
C VAL A 282 5.32 9.68 -7.40
N ARG A 283 5.53 10.40 -6.30
CA ARG A 283 6.30 11.65 -6.28
C ARG A 283 7.67 11.40 -5.68
N ALA A 284 8.69 11.69 -6.46
CA ALA A 284 10.09 11.58 -6.11
C ALA A 284 10.83 12.85 -6.61
N ASP A 285 11.85 12.70 -7.45
CA ASP A 285 12.48 13.77 -8.24
C ASP A 285 11.58 14.29 -9.37
N SER A 286 10.66 13.44 -9.83
CA SER A 286 9.57 13.77 -10.75
C SER A 286 8.25 13.16 -10.24
N ILE A 287 7.16 13.43 -10.93
CA ILE A 287 5.90 12.71 -10.75
C ILE A 287 5.84 11.61 -11.80
N TYR A 288 5.71 10.37 -11.35
CA TYR A 288 5.56 9.19 -12.20
C TYR A 288 4.10 8.75 -12.22
N PHE A 289 3.52 8.61 -13.42
CA PHE A 289 2.18 8.08 -13.63
C PHE A 289 2.28 6.61 -14.01
N LEU A 290 1.66 5.75 -13.22
CA LEU A 290 1.70 4.29 -13.37
C LEU A 290 0.28 3.74 -13.62
N ASP A 291 0.19 2.62 -14.34
CA ASP A 291 -1.07 1.87 -14.46
C ASP A 291 -1.35 0.95 -13.27
N GLU A 292 -2.42 0.15 -13.35
CA GLU A 292 -2.79 -0.85 -12.33
C GLU A 292 -1.67 -1.88 -12.08
N GLY A 293 -0.91 -2.23 -13.13
CA GLY A 293 0.23 -3.16 -13.06
C GLY A 293 1.55 -2.50 -12.68
N MET A 294 1.50 -1.27 -12.16
CA MET A 294 2.64 -0.43 -11.79
C MET A 294 3.57 -0.05 -12.96
N LYS A 295 3.14 -0.20 -14.22
CA LYS A 295 3.98 0.18 -15.37
C LYS A 295 3.92 1.68 -15.62
N LEU A 296 5.08 2.29 -15.84
CA LEU A 296 5.21 3.71 -16.18
C LEU A 296 4.49 4.05 -17.48
N LYS A 297 3.69 5.12 -17.45
CA LYS A 297 2.93 5.64 -18.60
C LYS A 297 3.31 7.07 -18.96
N GLY A 298 3.74 7.85 -18.00
CA GLY A 298 4.17 9.23 -18.22
C GLY A 298 4.90 9.81 -17.03
N THR A 299 5.52 10.97 -17.25
CA THR A 299 6.23 11.73 -16.23
C THR A 299 5.82 13.20 -16.28
N ALA A 300 5.83 13.86 -15.13
CA ALA A 300 5.67 15.30 -15.02
C ALA A 300 6.77 15.89 -14.12
N PRO A 301 7.25 17.12 -14.41
CA PRO A 301 8.24 17.77 -13.58
C PRO A 301 7.67 18.05 -12.18
N ALA A 302 8.49 17.83 -11.15
CA ALA A 302 8.07 18.00 -9.76
C ALA A 302 9.16 18.76 -8.98
N PRO A 303 9.03 20.08 -8.81
CA PRO A 303 9.98 20.85 -8.03
C PRO A 303 10.14 20.26 -6.62
N LEU A 304 11.39 20.15 -6.17
CA LEU A 304 11.73 19.74 -4.80
C LEU A 304 11.27 20.81 -3.79
N GLY A 305 10.95 20.39 -2.58
CA GLY A 305 10.57 21.28 -1.46
C GLY A 305 9.09 21.31 -1.13
N ALA A 306 8.23 20.68 -1.93
CA ALA A 306 6.84 20.40 -1.60
C ALA A 306 6.43 19.05 -2.19
N PHE A 307 5.94 18.14 -1.36
CA PHE A 307 5.74 16.75 -1.76
C PHE A 307 4.26 16.32 -1.79
N GLY A 308 3.35 17.19 -1.36
CA GLY A 308 1.92 16.95 -1.42
C GLY A 308 1.46 16.63 -2.85
N MET A 309 0.70 15.55 -3.00
CA MET A 309 0.10 15.13 -4.27
C MET A 309 -1.14 14.27 -4.02
N ASP A 310 -2.19 14.49 -4.80
CA ASP A 310 -3.38 13.64 -4.84
C ASP A 310 -4.14 13.84 -6.16
N MET A 311 -5.15 13.02 -6.42
CA MET A 311 -5.97 13.13 -7.63
C MET A 311 -7.35 13.74 -7.35
N ASN A 312 -8.03 14.21 -8.40
CA ASN A 312 -9.46 14.50 -8.30
C ASN A 312 -10.21 13.29 -7.74
N TYR A 313 -11.14 13.53 -6.83
CA TYR A 313 -11.84 12.47 -6.14
C TYR A 313 -12.59 11.52 -7.10
N ASN A 314 -13.20 12.08 -8.15
CA ASN A 314 -13.97 11.31 -9.14
C ASN A 314 -13.09 10.70 -10.24
N HIS A 315 -11.77 10.78 -10.11
CA HIS A 315 -10.85 10.27 -11.11
C HIS A 315 -10.93 8.74 -11.20
N ALA A 316 -11.55 8.22 -12.25
CA ALA A 316 -11.63 6.77 -12.54
C ALA A 316 -10.96 6.35 -13.86
N PHE A 317 -10.16 7.25 -14.47
CA PHE A 317 -9.44 6.94 -15.71
C PHE A 317 -8.31 5.95 -15.48
N LEU A 318 -8.00 5.16 -16.50
CA LEU A 318 -6.92 4.18 -16.48
C LEU A 318 -5.71 4.75 -17.24
N ALA A 319 -4.55 4.88 -16.61
CA ALA A 319 -3.35 5.40 -17.27
C ALA A 319 -2.81 4.45 -18.35
N GLY A 320 -3.03 3.14 -18.16
CA GLY A 320 -2.54 2.10 -19.07
C GLY A 320 -3.50 1.72 -20.19
N ASP A 321 -4.74 2.18 -20.15
CA ASP A 321 -5.73 1.92 -21.19
C ASP A 321 -5.93 3.19 -22.01
N PRO A 322 -5.49 3.22 -23.29
CA PRO A 322 -5.85 4.32 -24.16
C PRO A 322 -7.38 4.40 -24.36
N GLY A 323 -8.13 3.34 -24.06
CA GLY A 323 -9.53 3.18 -24.43
C GLY A 323 -9.65 3.10 -25.94
N THR A 324 -10.58 2.31 -26.46
CA THR A 324 -10.94 2.41 -27.87
C THR A 324 -12.20 3.27 -28.05
N PRO A 325 -12.29 4.06 -29.13
CA PRO A 325 -11.33 5.05 -29.66
C PRO A 325 -11.77 6.43 -29.13
N THR A 326 -10.97 7.21 -28.43
CA THR A 326 -9.60 7.62 -28.72
C THR A 326 -9.08 8.07 -27.33
N PHE A 327 -7.88 7.65 -26.92
CA PHE A 327 -7.03 8.12 -25.80
C PHE A 327 -7.63 9.03 -24.72
N GLY A 328 -8.36 8.43 -23.78
CA GLY A 328 -8.87 9.18 -22.63
C GLY A 328 -10.05 8.59 -21.87
N GLY A 329 -10.53 7.40 -22.23
CA GLY A 329 -11.71 6.78 -21.63
C GLY A 329 -13.03 7.47 -22.01
N THR A 330 -14.17 6.91 -21.57
CA THR A 330 -15.51 7.48 -21.81
C THR A 330 -15.97 8.46 -20.73
N GLY A 331 -15.12 8.70 -19.72
CA GLY A 331 -15.42 9.59 -18.59
C GLY A 331 -15.31 11.07 -18.93
N ASN A 332 -15.73 11.91 -17.99
CA ASN A 332 -15.58 13.36 -18.06
C ASN A 332 -14.09 13.76 -17.93
N PRO A 333 -13.45 14.39 -18.95
CA PRO A 333 -12.03 14.71 -18.91
C PRO A 333 -11.66 15.67 -17.76
N ASN A 334 -12.61 16.43 -17.21
CA ASN A 334 -12.38 17.28 -16.03
C ASN A 334 -12.11 16.48 -14.75
N ASP A 335 -12.46 15.18 -14.72
CA ASP A 335 -12.13 14.28 -13.61
C ASP A 335 -10.76 13.61 -13.80
N ARG A 336 -10.12 13.74 -14.98
CA ARG A 336 -8.82 13.16 -15.35
C ARG A 336 -7.64 14.01 -14.90
N ILE A 337 -7.72 14.53 -13.67
CA ILE A 337 -6.76 15.53 -13.18
C ILE A 337 -6.10 15.10 -11.88
N ALA A 338 -4.84 15.51 -11.73
CA ALA A 338 -4.08 15.37 -10.51
C ALA A 338 -3.55 16.72 -10.03
N PHE A 339 -3.29 16.81 -8.72
CA PHE A 339 -2.82 18.01 -8.05
C PHE A 339 -1.46 17.73 -7.42
N SER A 340 -0.53 18.66 -7.58
CA SER A 340 0.79 18.53 -6.99
C SER A 340 1.25 19.86 -6.39
N ALA A 341 1.62 19.86 -5.11
CA ALA A 341 2.10 21.05 -4.42
C ALA A 341 3.47 21.51 -4.95
N ARG A 342 3.74 22.81 -4.86
CA ARG A 342 5.03 23.44 -5.12
C ARG A 342 5.51 24.23 -3.91
N ALA A 343 6.83 24.40 -3.83
CA ALA A 343 7.49 25.09 -2.73
C ALA A 343 7.20 26.61 -2.71
N ASP A 344 6.69 27.18 -3.80
CA ASP A 344 6.37 28.61 -3.97
C ASP A 344 4.92 28.97 -3.62
N GLY A 345 4.15 28.05 -3.01
CA GLY A 345 2.74 28.32 -2.70
C GLY A 345 1.80 28.11 -3.88
N ASN A 346 2.19 27.34 -4.89
CA ASN A 346 1.32 26.96 -5.98
C ASN A 346 0.98 25.46 -5.94
N ILE A 347 -0.14 25.10 -6.55
CA ILE A 347 -0.54 23.72 -6.80
C ILE A 347 -0.70 23.58 -8.31
N ASP A 348 0.15 22.78 -8.94
CA ASP A 348 0.00 22.46 -10.36
C ASP A 348 -1.12 21.44 -10.56
N VAL A 349 -1.86 21.61 -11.65
CA VAL A 349 -2.91 20.70 -12.09
C VAL A 349 -2.43 19.98 -13.35
N TRP A 350 -2.43 18.66 -13.30
CA TRP A 350 -1.92 17.79 -14.37
C TRP A 350 -3.05 16.98 -14.97
N ASP A 351 -3.02 16.79 -16.28
CA ASP A 351 -3.77 15.71 -16.92
C ASP A 351 -3.04 14.38 -16.69
N THR A 352 -3.76 13.36 -16.24
CA THR A 352 -3.17 12.06 -15.87
C THR A 352 -3.05 11.07 -17.03
N PHE A 353 -3.33 11.51 -18.25
CA PHE A 353 -3.31 10.70 -19.46
C PHE A 353 -2.41 11.29 -20.55
N PHE A 354 -2.48 12.61 -20.77
CA PHE A 354 -1.56 13.35 -21.64
C PHE A 354 -0.34 13.87 -20.88
N PHE A 355 -0.35 13.78 -19.54
CA PHE A 355 0.77 14.08 -18.65
C PHE A 355 1.28 15.53 -18.72
N ASN A 356 0.51 16.43 -19.32
CA ASN A 356 0.80 17.85 -19.41
C ASN A 356 0.15 18.62 -18.26
N GLN A 357 0.75 19.76 -17.91
CA GLN A 357 0.15 20.72 -17.02
C GLN A 357 -1.03 21.41 -17.71
N ILE A 358 -2.17 21.48 -17.03
CA ILE A 358 -3.40 22.11 -17.55
C ILE A 358 -3.82 23.34 -16.73
N GLY A 359 -3.20 23.57 -15.58
CA GLY A 359 -3.49 24.74 -14.76
C GLY A 359 -2.62 24.85 -13.51
N THR A 360 -2.87 25.90 -12.75
CA THR A 360 -2.26 26.16 -11.44
C THR A 360 -3.28 26.80 -10.52
N ILE A 361 -3.30 26.39 -9.25
CA ILE A 361 -4.08 26.98 -8.17
C ILE A 361 -3.10 27.67 -7.22
N VAL A 362 -3.33 28.93 -6.92
CA VAL A 362 -2.49 29.70 -6.00
C VAL A 362 -2.97 29.49 -4.58
N VAL A 363 -2.04 29.22 -3.66
CA VAL A 363 -2.27 29.14 -2.22
C VAL A 363 -1.33 30.10 -1.50
N ARG A 364 -1.78 30.63 -0.35
CA ARG A 364 -1.01 31.62 0.39
C ARG A 364 0.30 31.06 0.94
N ASP A 365 0.22 29.87 1.54
CA ASP A 365 1.34 29.19 2.17
C ASP A 365 1.64 27.89 1.44
N PRO A 366 2.92 27.56 1.21
CA PRO A 366 3.30 26.33 0.53
C PRO A 366 2.85 25.09 1.32
N ILE A 367 2.32 24.10 0.60
CA ILE A 367 1.95 22.81 1.17
C ILE A 367 3.23 21.98 1.30
N ILE A 368 3.74 21.87 2.53
CA ILE A 368 4.98 21.15 2.86
C ILE A 368 4.74 19.68 3.21
N GLY A 369 3.51 19.33 3.59
CA GLY A 369 3.15 17.99 4.02
C GLY A 369 2.18 17.29 3.05
N PRO A 370 1.39 16.32 3.56
CA PRO A 370 0.39 15.63 2.76
C PRO A 370 -0.62 16.60 2.14
N LEU A 371 -0.98 16.32 0.89
CA LEU A 371 -2.09 16.95 0.17
C LEU A 371 -3.13 15.87 -0.08
N ARG A 372 -4.40 16.16 0.19
CA ARG A 372 -5.50 15.21 0.04
C ARG A 372 -6.73 15.88 -0.58
N VAL A 373 -7.37 15.19 -1.50
CA VAL A 373 -8.66 15.61 -2.06
C VAL A 373 -9.77 14.72 -1.50
N ALA A 374 -10.86 15.35 -1.07
CA ALA A 374 -12.06 14.67 -0.62
C ALA A 374 -13.32 15.34 -1.18
N ARG A 375 -14.43 14.63 -1.17
CA ARG A 375 -15.74 15.15 -1.57
C ARG A 375 -16.72 15.20 -0.40
N ASN A 376 -17.81 15.95 -0.54
CA ASN A 376 -18.93 15.82 0.39
C ASN A 376 -19.72 14.54 0.12
N LEU A 377 -20.54 14.17 1.09
CA LEU A 377 -21.46 13.04 0.99
C LEU A 377 -22.39 13.14 -0.23
N ALA A 378 -22.84 14.36 -0.58
CA ALA A 378 -23.70 14.59 -1.73
C ALA A 378 -22.97 14.58 -3.09
N ASN A 379 -21.63 14.45 -3.10
CA ASN A 379 -20.79 14.50 -4.31
C ASN A 379 -20.99 15.77 -5.18
N THR A 380 -21.33 16.90 -4.55
CA THR A 380 -21.54 18.18 -5.22
C THR A 380 -20.36 19.13 -5.09
N ARG A 381 -19.46 18.88 -4.14
CA ARG A 381 -18.28 19.72 -3.86
C ARG A 381 -17.08 18.85 -3.53
N GLN A 382 -15.91 19.32 -3.94
CA GLN A 382 -14.63 18.74 -3.58
C GLN A 382 -13.79 19.75 -2.82
N TRP A 383 -12.98 19.26 -1.89
CA TRP A 383 -12.01 20.04 -1.14
C TRP A 383 -10.64 19.44 -1.25
N LEU A 384 -9.66 20.33 -1.37
CA LEU A 384 -8.25 20.02 -1.21
C LEU A 384 -7.82 20.44 0.19
N PHE A 385 -7.21 19.50 0.90
CA PHE A 385 -6.60 19.68 2.20
C PHE A 385 -5.09 19.61 2.06
N GLY A 386 -4.36 20.52 2.66
CA GLY A 386 -2.90 20.54 2.64
C GLY A 386 -2.32 20.96 3.97
N VAL A 387 -1.19 20.35 4.36
CA VAL A 387 -0.44 20.79 5.54
C VAL A 387 0.60 21.82 5.13
N THR A 388 0.53 23.00 5.75
CA THR A 388 1.46 24.12 5.58
C THR A 388 2.24 24.34 6.89
N PRO A 389 3.31 25.17 6.90
CA PRO A 389 3.99 25.54 8.14
C PRO A 389 3.06 26.22 9.18
N ALA A 390 1.98 26.86 8.72
CA ALA A 390 1.03 27.60 9.55
C ALA A 390 -0.17 26.75 10.01
N GLY A 391 -0.34 25.53 9.47
CA GLY A 391 -1.43 24.64 9.85
C GLY A 391 -2.07 23.94 8.65
N LEU A 392 -3.40 23.75 8.71
CA LEU A 392 -4.17 23.10 7.66
C LEU A 392 -4.77 24.14 6.71
N VAL A 393 -4.49 24.02 5.41
CA VAL A 393 -5.22 24.74 4.36
C VAL A 393 -6.35 23.86 3.84
N MET A 394 -7.51 24.46 3.60
CA MET A 394 -8.68 23.81 2.99
C MET A 394 -9.19 24.71 1.86
N ILE A 395 -9.29 24.15 0.66
CA ILE A 395 -9.68 24.87 -0.56
C ILE A 395 -10.85 24.14 -1.18
N GLU A 396 -11.97 24.82 -1.41
CA GLU A 396 -13.03 24.27 -2.24
C GLU A 396 -12.57 24.28 -3.70
N LEU A 397 -12.42 23.09 -4.27
CA LEU A 397 -12.00 22.92 -5.65
C LEU A 397 -13.19 23.18 -6.57
N GLN A 398 -13.06 24.19 -7.42
CA GLN A 398 -13.96 24.37 -8.56
C GLN A 398 -13.67 23.33 -9.63
N VAL A 399 -14.62 23.10 -10.54
CA VAL A 399 -14.38 22.27 -11.72
C VAL A 399 -13.26 22.90 -12.52
N VAL A 400 -12.15 22.19 -12.69
CA VAL A 400 -11.05 22.62 -13.56
C VAL A 400 -11.35 22.10 -14.97
N PRO A 401 -11.63 22.98 -15.95
CA PRO A 401 -11.86 22.54 -17.32
C PRO A 401 -10.57 21.95 -17.88
N ASN A 402 -10.63 20.69 -18.31
CA ASN A 402 -9.50 20.04 -18.95
C ASN A 402 -9.51 20.39 -20.44
N PRO A 403 -8.48 21.10 -20.96
CA PRO A 403 -8.43 21.49 -22.36
C PRO A 403 -8.11 20.31 -23.28
N ASN A 404 -7.57 19.22 -22.73
CA ASN A 404 -7.30 18.03 -23.50
C ASN A 404 -8.62 17.35 -23.85
N PRO A 405 -8.74 16.81 -25.06
CA PRO A 405 -9.98 16.21 -25.46
C PRO A 405 -10.26 14.93 -24.65
N SER A 406 -11.53 14.59 -24.52
CA SER A 406 -11.94 13.25 -24.06
C SER A 406 -11.49 12.16 -25.03
N LYS A 407 -11.24 12.54 -26.30
CA LYS A 407 -10.75 11.73 -27.41
C LYS A 407 -9.72 12.50 -28.24
N PRO A 408 -8.42 12.14 -28.35
CA PRO A 408 -7.52 12.86 -29.24
C PRO A 408 -8.08 12.93 -30.64
N MET A 409 -7.92 14.13 -31.19
CA MET A 409 -8.26 14.45 -32.55
C MET A 409 -7.19 13.82 -33.44
N TRP A 410 -7.47 12.65 -34.02
CA TRP A 410 -6.79 12.25 -35.24
C TRP A 410 -7.37 13.10 -36.39
N GLY A 411 -6.75 14.27 -36.59
CA GLY A 411 -6.76 15.00 -37.86
C GLY A 411 -5.35 14.98 -38.45
N PRO A 412 -5.18 15.25 -39.76
CA PRO A 412 -3.85 15.43 -40.33
C PRO A 412 -3.08 16.48 -39.52
N PRO A 413 -1.74 16.35 -39.38
CA PRO A 413 -0.95 17.20 -38.51
C PRO A 413 -1.26 18.67 -38.75
N LEU A 414 -1.61 19.40 -37.69
CA LEU A 414 -1.75 20.84 -37.76
C LEU A 414 -0.38 21.41 -38.18
N PRO A 415 -0.34 22.34 -39.15
CA PRO A 415 0.91 22.98 -39.52
C PRO A 415 1.47 23.68 -38.29
N ILE A 416 2.72 23.37 -37.97
CA ILE A 416 3.51 24.08 -36.96
C ILE A 416 3.45 25.57 -37.29
N LYS A 417 3.03 26.40 -36.32
CA LYS A 417 3.25 27.85 -36.35
C LYS A 417 4.36 28.21 -35.39
#